data_AF-A0A7S0EAZ6-F1
#
_entry.id   AF-A0A7S0EAZ6-F1
#
_cell.length_a   1.000
_cell.length_b   1.000
_cell.length_c   1.000
_cell.angle_alpha   90.00
_cell.angle_beta   90.00
_cell.angle_gamma   90.00
#
_symmetry.space_group_name_H-M   'P 1'
#
loop_
_entity.id
_entity.type
_entity.pdbx_description
1 polymer ?
#
loop_
_entity_poly.entity_id
_entity_poly.type
_entity_poly.pdbx_seq_one_letter_code
_entity_poly.pdbx_strand_id
1 'polypeptide(L)'
;VKTPARKAEAMEARDMAGERGAAASQANASDVGISEAARMIRFPHRLDFATSGVLCIGLNRKATGSAGKLFESRSARKEYLAICYGYIPREGIKIEKPIANRLVQDGEEFINPTGSDGSKDFRMCIGDMNNPGRDAFTEVVVLAWD
;
A
#
# COMPACT_ATOMS: atom_id res chain seq x y z
N VAL A 1 -47.62 9.50 21.36
CA VAL A 1 -47.13 10.00 22.67
C VAL A 1 -45.59 10.04 22.61
N LYS A 2 -45.00 11.17 23.03
CA LYS A 2 -43.56 11.46 23.19
C LYS A 2 -42.86 10.30 23.96
N THR A 3 -41.56 9.96 23.86
CA THR A 3 -40.33 10.79 23.90
C THR A 3 -39.08 9.89 23.61
N PRO A 4 -37.94 10.44 23.11
CA PRO A 4 -36.64 9.78 22.91
C PRO A 4 -35.54 10.17 23.95
N ALA A 5 -34.40 9.44 24.03
CA ALA A 5 -33.05 9.91 24.46
C ALA A 5 -32.01 8.75 24.35
N ARG A 6 -30.97 8.82 23.47
CA ARG A 6 -29.58 9.33 23.66
C ARG A 6 -28.82 8.54 24.76
N LYS A 7 -27.79 7.69 24.53
CA LYS A 7 -26.56 7.78 23.70
C LYS A 7 -25.80 9.10 23.85
N ALA A 8 -25.14 9.26 25.01
CA ALA A 8 -24.01 10.17 25.22
C ALA A 8 -23.30 9.76 26.52
N GLU A 9 -22.33 8.85 26.45
CA GLU A 9 -21.39 8.55 27.55
C GLU A 9 -20.29 7.63 27.00
N ALA A 10 -19.26 8.22 26.40
CA ALA A 10 -17.92 7.61 26.20
C ALA A 10 -16.99 8.61 25.50
N MET A 11 -16.83 9.81 26.03
CA MET A 11 -15.70 10.66 25.70
C MET A 11 -15.47 11.62 26.85
N GLU A 12 -14.36 11.42 27.56
CA GLU A 12 -13.58 12.40 28.35
C GLU A 12 -12.95 11.72 29.58
N ALA A 13 -11.70 11.29 29.42
CA ALA A 13 -10.74 11.25 30.51
C ALA A 13 -9.34 10.99 29.94
N ARG A 14 -8.52 12.05 29.88
CA ARG A 14 -7.11 12.10 30.30
C ARG A 14 -6.36 13.21 29.53
N ASP A 15 -6.26 14.37 30.17
CA ASP A 15 -5.13 15.29 29.99
C ASP A 15 -5.09 16.25 31.18
N MET A 16 -4.21 15.98 32.16
CA MET A 16 -3.86 16.90 33.25
C MET A 16 -2.52 16.46 33.89
N ALA A 17 -1.45 17.17 33.54
CA ALA A 17 -0.21 17.43 34.31
C ALA A 17 0.79 18.07 33.32
N GLY A 18 1.43 19.22 33.49
CA GLY A 18 1.64 20.12 34.62
C GLY A 18 2.97 20.84 34.34
N GLU A 19 2.98 22.16 34.23
CA GLU A 19 4.18 22.99 34.01
C GLU A 19 4.92 23.29 35.33
N ARG A 20 6.27 23.21 35.34
CA ARG A 20 7.21 24.23 35.89
C ARG A 20 8.67 23.75 35.93
N GLY A 21 9.61 24.62 35.52
CA GLY A 21 11.00 24.65 36.00
C GLY A 21 12.07 24.79 34.91
N ALA A 22 12.70 25.96 34.83
CA ALA A 22 13.87 26.24 33.98
C ALA A 22 15.19 26.13 34.78
N ALA A 23 16.21 25.48 34.20
CA ALA A 23 17.63 25.73 34.46
C ALA A 23 18.46 25.14 33.31
N ALA A 24 19.32 25.97 32.70
CA ALA A 24 20.22 25.61 31.62
C ALA A 24 21.52 24.98 32.16
N SER A 25 21.94 23.84 31.58
CA SER A 25 23.35 23.41 31.61
C SER A 25 23.67 22.48 30.45
N GLN A 26 24.58 22.96 29.59
CA GLN A 26 25.58 22.25 28.80
C GLN A 26 25.10 21.21 27.76
N ALA A 27 25.36 21.59 26.50
CA ALA A 27 25.21 20.77 25.32
C ALA A 27 25.98 19.43 25.43
N ASN A 28 25.26 18.33 25.29
CA ASN A 28 25.81 17.00 25.04
C ASN A 28 25.14 16.42 23.79
N ALA A 29 25.96 15.80 22.94
CA ALA A 29 25.65 15.34 21.60
C ALA A 29 24.70 14.11 21.54
N SER A 30 23.47 14.25 22.04
CA SER A 30 22.46 13.18 22.02
C SER A 30 21.08 13.62 21.51
N ASP A 31 20.94 14.83 20.99
CA ASP A 31 19.66 15.37 20.50
C ASP A 31 19.28 14.83 19.12
N VAL A 32 18.65 13.64 19.09
CA VAL A 32 17.29 13.50 18.53
C VAL A 32 16.58 12.41 19.34
N GLY A 33 16.09 12.76 20.52
CA GLY A 33 15.20 11.93 21.32
C GLY A 33 13.85 11.73 20.62
N ILE A 34 13.79 10.85 19.63
CA ILE A 34 12.53 10.19 19.29
C ILE A 34 12.31 9.19 20.41
N SER A 35 11.26 9.36 21.20
CA SER A 35 10.90 8.35 22.19
C SER A 35 10.79 6.99 21.50
N GLU A 36 11.38 5.97 22.11
CA GLU A 36 11.41 4.56 21.68
C GLU A 36 10.02 3.92 21.52
N ALA A 37 8.94 4.70 21.69
CA ALA A 37 7.58 4.33 21.36
C ALA A 37 7.42 4.21 19.82
N ALA A 38 8.01 3.13 19.29
CA ALA A 38 7.84 2.52 17.98
C ALA A 38 7.44 3.49 16.86
N ARG A 39 8.43 4.12 16.20
CA ARG A 39 8.26 4.60 14.83
C ARG A 39 7.99 3.40 13.92
N MET A 40 6.73 3.01 13.85
CA MET A 40 6.28 1.93 13.00
C MET A 40 6.38 2.39 11.54
N ILE A 41 7.40 1.90 10.85
CA ILE A 41 7.54 2.01 9.41
C ILE A 41 6.36 1.27 8.76
N ARG A 42 5.71 1.92 7.79
CA ARG A 42 4.60 1.31 7.04
C ARG A 42 4.82 1.45 5.54
N PHE A 43 4.57 0.37 4.82
CA PHE A 43 4.70 0.30 3.37
C PHE A 43 3.29 0.41 2.73
N PRO A 44 2.93 1.55 2.12
CA PRO A 44 1.65 1.71 1.43
C PRO A 44 1.56 0.91 0.12
N HIS A 45 2.69 0.39 -0.39
CA HIS A 45 2.76 -0.50 -1.56
C HIS A 45 3.93 -1.47 -1.44
N ARG A 46 4.06 -2.39 -2.39
CA ARG A 46 5.13 -3.40 -2.45
C ARG A 46 5.76 -3.45 -3.85
N LEU A 47 7.03 -3.84 -3.89
CA LEU A 47 7.72 -4.31 -5.10
C LEU A 47 7.92 -5.82 -5.00
N ASP A 48 8.02 -6.48 -6.15
CA ASP A 48 8.39 -7.90 -6.18
C ASP A 48 9.86 -8.09 -5.78
N PHE A 49 10.21 -9.27 -5.28
CA PHE A 49 11.55 -9.54 -4.73
C PHE A 49 12.69 -9.20 -5.70
N ALA A 50 12.53 -9.57 -6.98
CA ALA A 50 13.52 -9.33 -8.02
C ALA A 50 13.26 -8.03 -8.82
N THR A 51 12.48 -7.09 -8.27
CA THR A 51 12.19 -5.79 -8.91
C THR A 51 12.87 -4.67 -8.16
N SER A 52 13.85 -4.03 -8.79
CA SER A 52 14.44 -2.78 -8.29
C SER A 52 13.51 -1.58 -8.51
N GLY A 53 13.69 -0.50 -7.75
CA GLY A 53 13.07 0.78 -8.05
C GLY A 53 12.69 1.60 -6.83
N VAL A 54 11.68 2.45 -7.00
CA VAL A 54 11.22 3.37 -5.97
C VAL A 54 10.26 2.68 -5.01
N LEU A 55 10.62 2.63 -3.74
CA LEU A 55 9.77 2.15 -2.64
C LEU A 55 9.32 3.33 -1.77
N CYS A 56 8.01 3.51 -1.60
CA CYS A 56 7.45 4.56 -0.77
C CYS A 56 7.35 4.04 0.66
N ILE A 57 7.81 4.83 1.63
CA ILE A 57 7.82 4.45 3.04
C ILE A 57 7.11 5.52 3.85
N GLY A 58 6.05 5.13 4.56
CA GLY A 58 5.32 6.01 5.46
C GLY A 58 5.94 6.05 6.85
N LEU A 59 6.37 7.24 7.26
CA LEU A 59 7.03 7.48 8.55
C LEU A 59 6.05 7.81 9.68
N ASN A 60 4.76 8.02 9.36
CA ASN A 60 3.68 8.23 10.31
C ASN A 60 2.32 7.81 9.71
N ARG A 61 1.31 7.64 10.57
CA ARG A 61 -0.02 7.14 10.18
C ARG A 61 -0.71 8.00 9.12
N LYS A 62 -0.62 9.33 9.24
CA LYS A 62 -1.29 10.26 8.32
C LYS A 62 -0.69 10.16 6.91
N ALA A 63 0.63 10.22 6.80
CA ALA A 63 1.33 10.08 5.53
C ALA A 63 1.07 8.72 4.87
N THR A 64 1.17 7.62 5.63
CA THR A 64 0.83 6.28 5.10
C THR A 64 -0.60 6.22 4.60
N GLY A 65 -1.56 6.75 5.36
CA GLY A 65 -2.97 6.75 4.97
C GLY A 65 -3.24 7.54 3.70
N SER A 66 -2.62 8.72 3.55
CA SER A 66 -2.71 9.51 2.32
C SER A 66 -2.09 8.79 1.13
N ALA A 67 -0.88 8.22 1.28
CA ALA A 67 -0.23 7.47 0.21
C ALA A 67 -1.05 6.23 -0.19
N GLY A 68 -1.55 5.46 0.79
CA GLY A 68 -2.38 4.28 0.55
C GLY A 68 -3.63 4.60 -0.27
N LYS A 69 -4.32 5.71 0.04
CA LYS A 69 -5.47 6.18 -0.75
C LYS A 69 -5.12 6.44 -2.21
N LEU A 70 -3.95 7.02 -2.50
CA LEU A 70 -3.51 7.28 -3.87
C LEU A 70 -3.23 5.99 -4.65
N PHE A 71 -2.71 4.94 -3.99
CA PHE A 71 -2.53 3.63 -4.62
C PHE A 71 -3.88 2.92 -4.84
N GLU A 72 -4.78 2.98 -3.85
CA GLU A 72 -6.12 2.38 -3.92
C GLU A 72 -6.97 3.01 -5.02
N SER A 73 -6.96 4.34 -5.13
CA SER A 73 -7.69 5.10 -6.16
C SER A 73 -7.01 5.10 -7.53
N ARG A 74 -5.87 4.40 -7.69
CA ARG A 74 -5.05 4.36 -8.93
C ARG A 74 -4.58 5.74 -9.41
N SER A 75 -4.48 6.71 -8.52
CA SER A 75 -4.01 8.07 -8.84
C SER A 75 -2.49 8.19 -8.83
N ALA A 76 -1.79 7.24 -8.19
CA ALA A 76 -0.33 7.16 -8.24
C ALA A 76 0.16 6.71 -9.63
N ARG A 77 0.89 7.60 -10.32
CA ARG A 77 1.60 7.28 -11.58
C ARG A 77 2.88 6.49 -11.27
N LYS A 78 3.03 5.33 -11.90
CA LYS A 78 4.16 4.41 -11.72
C LYS A 78 4.70 4.04 -13.09
N GLU A 79 6.00 4.21 -13.29
CA GLU A 79 6.69 3.90 -14.54
C GLU A 79 7.83 2.93 -14.23
N TYR A 80 7.96 1.90 -15.05
CA TYR A 80 8.98 0.87 -14.90
C TYR A 80 9.70 0.70 -16.22
N LEU A 81 11.01 0.50 -16.15
CA LEU A 81 11.80 0.06 -17.27
C LEU A 81 11.88 -1.47 -17.23
N ALA A 82 11.60 -2.11 -18.36
CA ALA A 82 11.65 -3.56 -18.50
C ALA A 82 12.28 -3.94 -19.84
N ILE A 83 12.98 -5.08 -19.84
CA ILE A 83 13.39 -5.77 -21.06
C ILE A 83 12.39 -6.91 -21.27
N CYS A 84 11.72 -6.89 -22.42
CA CYS A 84 10.68 -7.86 -22.75
C CYS A 84 11.19 -8.86 -23.79
N TYR A 85 10.71 -10.10 -23.72
CA TYR A 85 10.93 -11.09 -24.76
C TYR A 85 10.01 -10.81 -25.97
N GLY A 86 10.54 -10.88 -27.18
CA GLY A 86 9.79 -10.68 -28.43
C GLY A 86 9.93 -9.26 -29.00
N TYR A 87 8.99 -8.90 -29.89
CA TYR A 87 8.98 -7.61 -30.59
C TYR A 87 7.77 -6.77 -30.15
N ILE A 88 8.04 -5.53 -29.74
CA ILE A 88 7.00 -4.53 -29.42
C ILE A 88 7.01 -3.49 -30.54
N PRO A 89 5.86 -3.17 -31.16
CA PRO A 89 5.75 -2.12 -32.17
C PRO A 89 6.28 -0.76 -31.67
N ARG A 90 6.78 0.08 -32.58
CA ARG A 90 7.38 1.39 -32.22
C ARG A 90 6.37 2.34 -31.57
N GLU A 91 5.12 2.25 -31.96
CA GLU A 91 3.98 2.96 -31.39
C GLU A 91 3.63 2.52 -29.96
N GLY A 92 4.26 1.45 -29.46
CA GLY A 92 3.97 0.87 -28.16
C GLY A 92 2.71 -0.01 -28.18
N ILE A 93 2.30 -0.47 -27.01
CA ILE A 93 1.08 -1.26 -26.83
C ILE A 93 0.30 -0.82 -25.60
N LYS A 94 -1.03 -0.94 -25.68
CA LYS A 94 -1.94 -0.79 -24.55
C LYS A 94 -2.51 -2.15 -24.18
N ILE A 95 -2.34 -2.53 -22.92
CA ILE A 95 -2.81 -3.80 -22.37
C ILE A 95 -3.97 -3.49 -21.43
N GLU A 96 -5.18 -3.79 -21.90
CA GLU A 96 -6.44 -3.65 -21.17
C GLU A 96 -6.99 -5.04 -20.84
N LYS A 97 -6.46 -5.62 -19.75
CA LYS A 97 -6.84 -6.95 -19.29
C LYS A 97 -7.03 -6.93 -17.78
N PRO A 98 -8.15 -7.47 -17.26
CA PRO A 98 -8.32 -7.52 -15.82
C PRO A 98 -7.32 -8.50 -15.21
N ILE A 99 -6.94 -8.23 -13.96
CA ILE A 99 -6.05 -9.08 -13.18
C ILE A 99 -6.82 -9.67 -12.02
N ALA A 100 -6.77 -10.99 -11.92
CA ALA A 100 -7.41 -11.76 -10.88
C ALA A 100 -6.36 -12.45 -9.98
N ASN A 101 -6.79 -12.82 -8.79
CA ASN A 101 -6.03 -13.77 -7.98
C ASN A 101 -6.24 -15.16 -8.57
N ARG A 102 -5.16 -15.93 -8.73
CA ARG A 102 -5.27 -17.33 -9.14
C ARG A 102 -6.02 -18.12 -8.08
N LEU A 103 -7.07 -18.81 -8.51
CA LEU A 103 -7.97 -19.61 -7.65
C LEU A 103 -7.65 -21.11 -7.68
N VAL A 104 -6.67 -21.58 -8.45
CA VAL A 104 -6.31 -23.01 -8.55
C VAL A 104 -4.80 -23.12 -8.73
N GLN A 105 -4.15 -24.01 -7.98
CA GLN A 105 -2.78 -24.43 -8.26
C GLN A 105 -2.72 -25.95 -8.35
N ASP A 106 -2.14 -26.47 -9.44
CA ASP A 106 -1.88 -27.90 -9.62
C ASP A 106 -3.11 -28.81 -9.50
N GLY A 107 -4.29 -28.33 -9.92
CA GLY A 107 -5.55 -29.09 -9.93
C GLY A 107 -6.38 -28.98 -8.65
N GLU A 108 -5.85 -28.33 -7.61
CA GLU A 108 -6.56 -28.12 -6.35
C GLU A 108 -7.18 -26.71 -6.30
N GLU A 109 -8.48 -26.64 -5.98
CA GLU A 109 -9.19 -25.37 -5.76
C GLU A 109 -8.55 -24.62 -4.58
N PHE A 110 -7.93 -23.49 -4.86
CA PHE A 110 -7.59 -22.51 -3.84
C PHE A 110 -8.87 -21.81 -3.39
N ILE A 111 -9.28 -22.11 -2.16
CA ILE A 111 -10.30 -21.34 -1.46
C ILE A 111 -9.87 -19.86 -1.46
N ASN A 112 -10.78 -18.98 -1.89
CA ASN A 112 -10.60 -17.53 -1.91
C ASN A 112 -9.86 -17.02 -0.65
N PRO A 113 -8.72 -16.32 -0.77
CA PRO A 113 -7.90 -15.92 0.38
C PRO A 113 -8.40 -14.62 1.01
N THR A 114 -9.71 -14.45 1.15
CA THR A 114 -10.27 -13.47 2.09
C THR A 114 -9.99 -13.88 3.55
N GLY A 115 -9.50 -15.10 3.78
CA GLY A 115 -9.01 -15.62 5.06
C GLY A 115 -7.81 -14.86 5.63
N SER A 116 -7.82 -14.68 6.94
CA SER A 116 -6.88 -13.92 7.78
C SER A 116 -5.61 -14.69 8.19
N ASP A 117 -5.32 -15.83 7.56
CA ASP A 117 -4.40 -16.87 8.05
C ASP A 117 -3.01 -16.90 7.40
N GLY A 118 -2.70 -15.93 6.53
CA GLY A 118 -1.31 -15.56 6.24
C GLY A 118 -0.49 -16.51 5.36
N SER A 119 -0.99 -17.69 4.98
CA SER A 119 -0.38 -18.55 3.95
C SER A 119 -0.88 -18.14 2.56
N LYS A 120 -0.26 -17.11 1.96
CA LYS A 120 -0.76 -16.51 0.72
C LYS A 120 0.31 -16.40 -0.37
N ASP A 121 0.47 -17.46 -1.15
CA ASP A 121 1.09 -17.37 -2.47
C ASP A 121 0.10 -16.72 -3.43
N PHE A 122 0.01 -15.39 -3.37
CA PHE A 122 -0.75 -14.60 -4.34
C PHE A 122 -0.07 -14.66 -5.70
N ARG A 123 -0.44 -15.63 -6.54
CA ARG A 123 -0.12 -15.55 -7.97
C ARG A 123 -1.25 -14.83 -8.69
N MET A 124 -0.91 -13.72 -9.35
CA MET A 124 -1.84 -13.00 -10.22
C MET A 124 -2.01 -13.76 -11.54
N CYS A 125 -3.18 -13.66 -12.16
CA CYS A 125 -3.44 -14.15 -13.52
C CYS A 125 -4.32 -13.15 -14.29
N ILE A 126 -4.40 -13.32 -15.61
CA ILE A 126 -5.39 -12.60 -16.42
C ILE A 126 -6.78 -13.12 -16.06
N GLY A 127 -7.71 -12.21 -15.80
CA GLY A 127 -9.10 -12.55 -15.48
C GLY A 127 -9.89 -13.01 -16.69
N ASP A 128 -10.92 -13.82 -16.43
CA ASP A 128 -11.86 -14.36 -17.44
C ASP A 128 -13.32 -14.35 -16.93
N MET A 129 -14.26 -14.98 -17.63
CA MET A 129 -15.67 -14.96 -17.20
C MET A 129 -15.94 -15.66 -15.85
N ASN A 130 -15.11 -16.63 -15.47
CA ASN A 130 -15.27 -17.39 -14.22
C ASN A 130 -14.45 -16.79 -13.07
N ASN A 131 -13.38 -16.07 -13.39
CA ASN A 131 -12.54 -15.34 -12.44
C ASN A 131 -12.24 -13.93 -12.99
N PRO A 132 -13.21 -13.00 -12.95
CA PRO A 132 -13.13 -11.73 -13.67
C PRO A 132 -12.04 -10.80 -13.16
N GLY A 133 -11.63 -10.92 -11.89
CA GLY A 133 -10.58 -10.06 -11.32
C GLY A 133 -10.99 -8.60 -11.24
N ARG A 134 -10.00 -7.70 -11.26
CA ARG A 134 -10.19 -6.24 -11.33
C ARG A 134 -9.60 -5.73 -12.63
N ASP A 135 -10.28 -4.78 -13.28
CA ASP A 135 -9.77 -4.11 -14.47
C ASP A 135 -8.34 -3.64 -14.29
N ALA A 136 -7.48 -3.74 -15.30
CA ALA A 136 -6.14 -3.18 -15.26
C ALA A 136 -5.76 -2.63 -16.63
N PHE A 137 -4.94 -1.59 -16.59
CA PHE A 137 -4.44 -0.90 -17.76
C PHE A 137 -2.92 -0.76 -17.63
N THR A 138 -2.19 -1.09 -18.68
CA THR A 138 -0.75 -0.83 -18.78
C THR A 138 -0.44 -0.32 -20.17
N GLU A 139 0.24 0.82 -20.23
CA GLU A 139 0.80 1.35 -21.46
C GLU A 139 2.29 1.02 -21.50
N VAL A 140 2.74 0.45 -22.61
CA VAL A 140 4.13 0.09 -22.83
C VAL A 140 4.65 0.93 -23.99
N VAL A 141 5.68 1.72 -23.71
CA VAL A 141 6.35 2.57 -24.69
C VAL A 141 7.75 2.04 -24.93
N VAL A 142 8.17 2.00 -26.19
CA VAL A 142 9.53 1.61 -26.58
C VAL A 142 10.45 2.82 -26.48
N LEU A 143 11.52 2.73 -25.69
CA LEU A 143 12.41 3.88 -25.44
C LEU A 143 13.43 4.15 -26.55
N ALA A 144 13.82 3.16 -27.35
CA ALA A 144 14.61 3.35 -28.57
C ALA A 144 14.68 2.05 -29.41
N TRP A 145 14.67 2.22 -30.74
CA TRP A 145 15.22 1.29 -31.74
C TRP A 145 15.92 2.16 -32.79
N ASP A 146 17.24 2.04 -32.86
CA ASP A 146 18.11 2.58 -33.90
C ASP A 146 17.81 1.88 -35.23
#